data_AF-A0A956UQS8-F1
#
_entry.id   AF-A0A956UQS8-F1
#
_cell.length_a   1.000
_cell.length_b   1.000
_cell.length_c   1.000
_cell.angle_alpha   90.00
_cell.angle_beta   90.00
_cell.angle_gamma   90.00
#
_symmetry.space_group_name_H-M   'P 1'
#
loop_
_entity.id
_entity.type
_entity.pdbx_description
1 polymer ?
#
loop_
_entity_poly.entity_id
_entity_poly.type
_entity_poly.pdbx_seq_one_letter_code
_entity_poly.pdbx_strand_id
1 'polypeptide(L)'
;EERHGVFIDYNQNARDRTVASVYSVRPTPNAQVSCPLTWDELPGANLADFTIETVPTRFAQMGDPAAAIDDVRYSLEPLLDLVALQERAGEGDAPWPPSFPKGATEPPRVQPSRRKDG
;
A
#
# COMPACT_ATOMS: atom_id res chain seq x y z
N GLU A 1 -3.51 -3.65 23.42
CA GLU A 1 -3.39 -2.23 23.03
C GLU A 1 -4.05 -2.10 21.66
N GLU A 2 -5.28 -1.56 21.60
CA GLU A 2 -5.92 -1.27 20.31
C GLU A 2 -5.23 -0.05 19.70
N ARG A 3 -4.72 -0.21 18.47
CA ARG A 3 -4.07 0.87 17.74
C ARG A 3 -5.16 1.76 17.13
N HIS A 4 -5.20 3.03 17.49
CA HIS A 4 -6.05 4.03 16.87
C HIS A 4 -5.23 4.83 15.84
N GLY A 5 -5.70 4.88 14.59
CA GLY A 5 -5.04 5.59 13.50
C GLY A 5 -4.97 4.76 12.21
N VAL A 6 -4.34 5.32 11.18
CA VAL A 6 -4.08 4.62 9.92
C VAL A 6 -2.69 4.00 9.99
N PHE A 7 -2.61 2.70 9.71
CA PHE A 7 -1.33 2.00 9.60
C PHE A 7 -0.82 2.06 8.16
N ILE A 8 0.35 2.65 7.96
CA ILE A 8 1.07 2.60 6.68
C ILE A 8 1.85 1.28 6.63
N ASP A 9 1.31 0.30 5.90
CA ASP A 9 1.91 -1.03 5.78
C ASP A 9 3.05 -1.06 4.75
N TYR A 10 4.23 -0.56 5.13
CA TYR A 10 5.44 -0.57 4.29
C TYR A 10 5.88 -1.99 3.89
N ASN A 11 5.51 -3.02 4.66
CA ASN A 11 5.85 -4.41 4.36
C ASN A 11 5.09 -4.95 3.14
N GLN A 12 4.12 -4.23 2.57
CA GLN A 12 3.47 -4.61 1.30
C GLN A 12 4.43 -4.55 0.11
N ASN A 13 5.54 -3.80 0.20
CA ASN A 13 6.58 -3.79 -0.84
C ASN A 13 7.51 -5.03 -0.78
N ALA A 14 7.37 -5.88 0.24
CA ALA A 14 8.13 -7.11 0.33
C ALA A 14 7.64 -8.15 -0.67
N ARG A 15 8.46 -9.18 -0.90
CA ARG A 15 8.11 -10.33 -1.75
C ARG A 15 6.95 -11.13 -1.14
N ASP A 16 6.12 -11.73 -1.99
CA ASP A 16 5.03 -12.66 -1.62
C ASP A 16 3.95 -12.04 -0.71
N ARG A 17 3.65 -10.75 -0.91
CA ARG A 17 2.55 -10.04 -0.25
C ARG A 17 1.29 -10.06 -1.12
N THR A 18 0.14 -10.19 -0.48
CA THR A 18 -1.16 -10.16 -1.15
C THR A 18 -1.62 -8.72 -1.33
N VAL A 19 -1.75 -8.27 -2.57
CA VAL A 19 -2.35 -6.98 -2.95
C VAL A 19 -3.47 -7.25 -3.94
N ALA A 20 -4.65 -6.69 -3.71
CA ALA A 20 -5.76 -6.80 -4.65
C ALA A 20 -5.42 -6.01 -5.93
N SER A 21 -5.60 -6.63 -7.11
CA SER A 21 -5.33 -5.92 -8.37
C SER A 21 -6.33 -4.80 -8.59
N VAL A 22 -5.95 -3.84 -9.43
CA VAL A 22 -6.87 -2.85 -10.00
C VAL A 22 -8.06 -3.58 -10.66
N TYR A 23 -9.26 -3.06 -10.43
CA TYR A 23 -10.56 -3.61 -10.85
C TYR A 23 -10.92 -5.01 -10.32
N SER A 24 -10.14 -5.59 -9.39
CA SER A 24 -10.55 -6.85 -8.75
C SER A 24 -11.75 -6.67 -7.82
N VAL A 25 -12.67 -7.64 -7.87
CA VAL A 25 -13.79 -7.75 -6.93
C VAL A 25 -13.27 -8.24 -5.58
N ARG A 26 -13.80 -7.68 -4.51
CA ARG A 26 -13.46 -8.00 -3.12
C ARG A 26 -14.55 -8.87 -2.50
N PRO A 27 -14.19 -9.84 -1.64
CA PRO A 27 -15.15 -10.74 -0.97
C PRO A 27 -15.91 -9.99 0.14
N THR A 28 -16.75 -9.05 -0.27
CA THR A 28 -17.61 -8.22 0.59
C THR A 28 -19.07 -8.50 0.24
N PRO A 29 -20.03 -8.26 1.15
CA PRO A 29 -21.45 -8.53 0.88
C PRO A 29 -21.98 -7.87 -0.39
N ASN A 30 -21.43 -6.71 -0.77
CA ASN A 30 -21.86 -5.94 -1.93
C ASN A 30 -20.92 -6.08 -3.14
N ALA A 31 -20.00 -7.06 -3.13
CA ALA A 31 -19.02 -7.28 -4.21
C ALA A 31 -18.30 -5.99 -4.64
N GLN A 32 -17.77 -5.25 -3.66
CA GLN A 32 -17.00 -4.02 -3.89
C GLN A 32 -15.79 -4.28 -4.81
N VAL A 33 -15.38 -3.26 -5.56
CA VAL A 33 -14.29 -3.34 -6.53
C VAL A 33 -13.13 -2.44 -6.08
N SER A 34 -11.90 -2.92 -6.25
CA SER A 34 -10.69 -2.11 -6.13
C SER A 34 -10.60 -1.11 -7.29
N CYS A 35 -11.36 -0.02 -7.21
CA CYS A 35 -11.55 0.94 -8.30
C CYS A 35 -10.48 2.05 -8.25
N PRO A 36 -9.74 2.30 -9.34
CA PRO A 36 -8.94 3.51 -9.51
C PRO A 36 -9.82 4.76 -9.44
N LEU A 37 -9.24 5.83 -8.90
CA LEU A 37 -9.90 7.12 -8.74
C LEU A 37 -8.95 8.26 -9.15
N THR A 38 -9.52 9.41 -9.49
CA THR A 38 -8.75 10.66 -9.61
C THR A 38 -8.42 11.23 -8.23
N TRP A 39 -7.41 12.10 -8.14
CA TRP A 39 -7.08 12.80 -6.89
C TRP A 39 -8.20 13.74 -6.42
N ASP A 40 -8.96 14.32 -7.34
CA ASP A 40 -10.03 15.27 -7.02
C ASP A 40 -11.25 14.58 -6.37
N GLU A 41 -11.53 13.33 -6.72
CA GLU A 41 -12.69 12.61 -6.17
C GLU A 41 -12.37 11.81 -4.90
N LEU A 42 -11.10 11.43 -4.69
CA LEU A 42 -10.67 10.61 -3.56
C LEU A 42 -11.14 11.14 -2.19
N PRO A 43 -11.08 12.45 -1.87
CA PRO A 43 -11.52 12.95 -0.56
C PRO A 43 -13.00 12.72 -0.25
N GLY A 44 -13.85 12.58 -1.26
CA GLY A 44 -15.30 12.37 -1.13
C GLY A 44 -15.76 10.94 -1.45
N ALA A 45 -14.83 10.04 -1.78
CA ALA A 45 -15.16 8.71 -2.25
C ALA A 45 -15.78 7.84 -1.15
N ASN A 46 -16.87 7.14 -1.48
CA ASN A 46 -17.46 6.10 -0.64
C ASN A 46 -17.25 4.74 -1.31
N LEU A 47 -16.61 3.79 -0.61
CA LEU A 47 -16.35 2.45 -1.12
C LEU A 47 -17.62 1.70 -1.53
N ALA A 48 -18.78 2.04 -0.95
CA ALA A 48 -20.06 1.44 -1.30
C ALA A 48 -20.51 1.76 -2.73
N ASP A 49 -19.98 2.82 -3.34
CA ASP A 49 -20.36 3.26 -4.69
C ASP A 49 -19.62 2.48 -5.80
N PHE A 50 -18.57 1.73 -5.43
CA PHE A 50 -17.74 0.98 -6.37
C PHE A 50 -17.97 -0.52 -6.21
N THR A 51 -18.93 -1.07 -6.96
CA THR A 51 -19.30 -2.48 -6.95
C THR A 51 -19.18 -3.09 -8.34
N ILE A 52 -19.30 -4.42 -8.42
CA ILE A 52 -19.34 -5.13 -9.70
C ILE A 52 -20.45 -4.63 -10.63
N GLU A 53 -21.53 -4.07 -10.08
CA GLU A 53 -22.67 -3.55 -10.85
C GLU A 53 -22.46 -2.11 -11.34
N THR A 54 -21.77 -1.27 -10.56
CA THR A 54 -21.65 0.17 -10.84
C THR A 54 -20.39 0.52 -11.64
N VAL A 55 -19.28 -0.18 -11.39
CA VAL A 55 -17.98 0.14 -12.01
C VAL A 55 -17.96 0.05 -13.54
N PRO A 56 -18.62 -0.93 -14.21
CA PRO A 56 -18.63 -0.98 -15.67
C PRO A 56 -19.25 0.25 -16.33
N THR A 57 -20.38 0.74 -15.80
CA THR A 57 -21.06 1.95 -16.30
C THR A 57 -20.18 3.18 -16.11
N ARG A 58 -19.56 3.29 -14.93
CA ARG A 58 -18.62 4.36 -14.61
C ARG A 58 -17.45 4.38 -15.60
N PHE A 59 -16.81 3.24 -15.82
CA PHE A 59 -15.69 3.10 -16.75
C PHE A 59 -16.09 3.52 -18.17
N ALA A 60 -17.27 3.11 -18.64
CA ALA A 60 -17.77 3.50 -19.96
C ALA A 60 -18.00 5.02 -20.09
N GLN A 61 -18.34 5.71 -19.01
CA GLN A 61 -18.62 7.15 -19.01
C GLN A 61 -17.35 8.00 -18.92
N MET A 62 -16.33 7.56 -18.18
CA MET A 62 -15.16 8.40 -17.88
C MET A 62 -13.83 7.85 -18.37
N GLY A 63 -13.78 6.58 -18.78
CA GLY A 63 -12.54 5.87 -19.07
C GLY A 63 -11.82 5.40 -17.81
N ASP A 64 -10.53 5.08 -17.97
CA ASP A 64 -9.65 4.64 -16.90
C ASP A 64 -8.88 5.83 -16.29
N PRO A 65 -9.09 6.17 -15.00
CA PRO A 65 -8.29 7.20 -14.32
C PRO A 65 -6.79 6.91 -14.28
N ALA A 66 -6.39 5.63 -14.38
CA ALA A 66 -5.01 5.18 -14.35
C ALA A 66 -4.40 4.96 -15.75
N ALA A 67 -5.08 5.35 -16.83
CA ALA A 67 -4.63 5.08 -18.20
C ALA A 67 -3.18 5.53 -18.50
N ALA A 68 -2.73 6.61 -17.88
CA ALA A 68 -1.40 7.20 -18.09
C ALA A 68 -0.33 6.70 -17.11
N ILE A 69 -0.60 5.68 -16.28
CA ILE A 69 0.32 5.24 -15.22
C ILE A 69 1.69 4.80 -15.75
N ASP A 70 1.72 4.24 -16.95
CA ASP A 70 2.94 3.73 -17.59
C ASP A 70 3.66 4.76 -18.48
N ASP A 71 3.07 5.94 -18.67
CA ASP A 71 3.60 6.97 -19.58
C ASP A 71 4.90 7.60 -19.06
N VAL A 72 5.04 7.69 -17.73
CA VAL A 72 6.18 8.31 -17.06
C VAL A 72 6.80 7.35 -16.06
N ARG A 73 8.12 7.14 -16.20
CA ARG A 73 8.92 6.37 -15.24
C ARG A 73 9.64 7.33 -14.31
N TYR A 74 9.32 7.28 -13.02
CA TYR A 74 9.93 8.14 -12.01
C TYR A 74 11.19 7.49 -11.41
N SER A 75 12.16 8.32 -11.03
CA SER A 75 13.35 7.88 -10.30
C SER A 75 13.03 7.66 -8.82
N LEU A 76 13.68 6.66 -8.21
CA LEU A 76 13.64 6.44 -6.76
C LEU A 76 14.63 7.33 -5.99
N GLU A 77 15.53 8.05 -6.67
CA GLU A 77 16.59 8.86 -6.04
C GLU A 77 16.07 9.79 -4.92
N PRO A 78 14.97 10.55 -5.10
CA PRO A 78 14.48 11.42 -4.04
C PRO A 78 14.06 10.67 -2.76
N LEU A 79 13.60 9.42 -2.90
CA LEU A 79 13.26 8.56 -1.77
C LEU A 79 14.51 7.97 -1.12
N LEU A 80 15.56 7.68 -1.88
CA LEU A 80 16.85 7.23 -1.35
C LEU A 80 17.57 8.35 -0.59
N ASP A 81 17.48 9.60 -1.07
CA ASP A 81 17.97 10.78 -0.34
C ASP A 81 17.28 10.95 1.01
N LEU A 82 15.96 10.71 1.04
CA LEU A 82 15.17 10.72 2.28
C LEU A 82 15.63 9.61 3.24
N VAL A 83 15.82 8.38 2.74
CA VAL A 83 16.36 7.28 3.56
C VAL A 83 17.71 7.66 4.16
N ALA A 84 18.63 8.20 3.36
CA ALA A 84 19.94 8.62 3.85
C ALA A 84 19.85 9.74 4.90
N LEU A 85 18.87 10.65 4.79
CA LEU A 85 18.60 11.65 5.82
C LEU A 85 18.11 11.02 7.13
N GLN A 86 17.19 10.06 7.04
CA GLN A 86 16.65 9.34 8.18
C GLN A 86 17.72 8.51 8.90
N GLU A 87 18.57 7.80 8.15
CA GLU A 87 19.70 7.05 8.73
C GLU A 87 20.66 7.98 9.50
N ARG A 88 20.97 9.16 8.96
CA ARG A 88 21.79 10.17 9.65
C ARG A 88 21.11 10.72 10.91
N ALA A 89 19.78 10.73 10.95
CA ALA A 89 18.98 11.07 12.14
C ALA A 89 18.83 9.90 13.13
N GLY A 90 19.35 8.71 12.81
CA GLY A 90 19.26 7.51 13.65
C GLY A 90 18.00 6.66 13.40
N GLU A 91 17.22 6.99 12.37
CA GLU A 91 16.05 6.22 11.92
C GLU A 91 16.47 5.24 10.83
N GLY A 92 16.89 4.03 11.25
CA GLY A 92 17.27 2.94 10.34
C GLY A 92 16.09 2.06 9.89
N ASP A 93 16.39 0.81 9.54
CA ASP A 93 15.38 -0.14 9.03
C ASP A 93 14.22 -0.38 10.02
N ALA A 94 13.03 -0.55 9.46
CA ALA A 94 11.83 -0.83 10.23
C ALA A 94 11.71 -2.34 10.52
N PRO A 95 11.01 -2.75 11.59
CA PRO A 95 10.89 -4.15 11.94
C PRO A 95 10.07 -4.94 10.91
N TRP A 96 10.61 -6.08 10.48
CA TRP A 96 9.93 -6.98 9.54
C TRP A 96 8.87 -7.84 10.26
N PRO A 97 7.84 -8.34 9.53
CA PRO A 97 6.86 -9.23 10.12
C PRO A 97 7.53 -10.53 10.61
N PRO A 98 7.17 -11.07 11.79
CA PRO A 98 7.86 -12.21 12.39
C PRO A 98 7.83 -13.49 11.54
N SER A 99 6.83 -13.64 10.67
CA SER A 99 6.63 -14.81 9.82
C SER A 99 7.41 -14.76 8.49
N PHE A 100 8.15 -13.68 8.22
CA PHE A 100 8.85 -13.55 6.96
C PHE A 100 10.12 -14.43 6.92
N PRO A 101 10.27 -15.32 5.92
CA PRO A 101 11.50 -16.07 5.74
C PRO A 101 12.62 -15.11 5.34
N LYS A 102 13.82 -15.38 5.86
CA LYS A 102 15.05 -14.65 5.56
C LYS A 102 15.83 -15.39 4.47
N GLY A 103 16.35 -14.66 3.48
CA GLY A 103 17.27 -15.23 2.50
C GLY A 103 18.60 -15.67 3.13
N ALA A 104 19.24 -16.71 2.59
CA ALA A 104 20.48 -17.26 3.15
C ALA A 104 21.64 -16.24 3.24
N THR A 105 21.65 -15.24 2.36
CA THR A 105 22.68 -14.19 2.27
C THR A 105 22.19 -12.82 2.74
N GLU A 106 21.00 -12.76 3.34
CA GLU A 106 20.37 -11.50 3.70
C GLU A 106 21.02 -10.87 4.95
N PRO A 107 21.22 -9.53 5.01
CA PRO A 107 21.71 -8.84 6.21
C PRO A 107 20.80 -9.02 7.45
N PRO A 108 21.29 -8.73 8.67
CA PRO A 108 20.46 -8.72 9.88
C PRO A 108 19.33 -7.67 9.78
N ARG A 109 18.09 -8.08 10.07
CA ARG A 109 16.92 -7.20 10.12
C ARG A 109 16.72 -6.65 11.53
N VAL A 110 16.13 -5.47 11.64
CA VAL A 110 15.70 -4.91 12.93
C VAL A 110 14.58 -5.77 13.49
N GLN A 111 14.73 -6.21 14.75
CA GLN A 111 13.72 -7.00 15.44
C GLN A 111 12.69 -6.06 16.09
N PRO A 112 11.40 -6.46 16.16
CA PRO A 112 10.42 -5.70 16.92
C PRO A 112 10.87 -5.55 18.38
N SER A 113 11.02 -4.32 18.86
CA SER A 113 11.35 -4.07 20.26
C SER A 113 10.19 -4.52 21.15
N ARG A 114 10.43 -5.48 22.06
CA ARG A 114 9.46 -5.81 23.11
C ARG A 114 9.48 -4.73 24.17
N ARG A 115 8.46 -3.86 24.20
CA ARG A 115 8.14 -3.10 25.42
C ARG A 115 7.62 -4.11 26.44
N LYS A 116 8.39 -4.39 27.49
CA LYS A 116 7.87 -5.10 28.67
C LYS A 116 7.07 -4.06 29.45
N ASP A 117 5.75 -4.12 29.36
CA ASP A 117 4.91 -3.47 30.35
C ASP A 117 5.19 -4.18 31.69
N GLY A 118 5.75 -3.44 32.64
CA GLY A 118 6.14 -3.92 33.97
C GLY A 118 4.97 -4.06 34.92
#